data_AF-A0A1M5XMJ4-F1
#
_entry.id   AF-A0A1M5XMJ4-F1
#
_cell.length_a   1.000
_cell.length_b   1.000
_cell.length_c   1.000
_cell.angle_alpha   90.00
_cell.angle_beta   90.00
_cell.angle_gamma   90.00
#
_symmetry.space_group_name_H-M   'P 1'
#
loop_
_entity.id
_entity.type
_entity.pdbx_description
1 polymer ?
#
loop_
_entity_poly.entity_id
_entity_poly.type
_entity_poly.pdbx_seq_one_letter_code
_entity_poly.pdbx_strand_id
1 'polypeptide(L)'
;MLSRWRRSRGISTCLALCVLTILYSCRHEEEEAVTPPVVNPPPPPPTGLPTNPCAPTISLGYTDKVSYAPDEQVTAYLQSSKVVELCRLDIYDVKGVKAFSIASPLTVQEMNADHPSTNGFGFNPTIKFPIPATVKSGMYFIENKIPFIVRTPEAIDLLIVYPSNTANAYEESGGKSLYSASDRPPMVSFLRPIALQPFSTVCLTWFSDMKNVKIGYAADSDLDVYERLSNAKIVVIVGHNEYWTRPGRLNFDKFVDNGGHALVLSGNTMWWQVRYSADKTGLICYKHHDNDPETDELLKTIEWTNASLQYSILSSLGADFPHGGYGLKTDNGWNGYKIIAPNSPLLEGLNLAKGDIISCPTSEYDGAPVTGFDGDGYPILDKAALQFEKAEIVGFDKGFRVNETISTFIVSQKTKTSGIIVNTSSTDWCSSGGMGGSSGDKIKGITQNAIKKLLAGQTVFSN
;
A
#
# COMPACT_ATOMS: atom_id res chain seq x y z
N MET A 1 -16.94 56.06 10.30
CA MET A 1 -17.18 57.02 11.42
C MET A 1 -18.24 56.38 12.31
N LEU A 2 -17.92 55.86 13.50
CA LEU A 2 -17.70 56.53 14.79
C LEU A 2 -18.98 56.86 15.61
N SER A 3 -19.22 55.98 16.61
CA SER A 3 -19.92 56.22 17.91
C SER A 3 -21.47 56.37 17.90
N ARG A 4 -22.21 56.31 19.03
CA ARG A 4 -21.88 56.28 20.49
C ARG A 4 -22.98 55.50 21.28
N TRP A 5 -22.66 54.37 21.91
CA TRP A 5 -22.59 54.18 23.38
C TRP A 5 -23.70 54.78 24.27
N ARG A 6 -24.34 53.93 25.11
CA ARG A 6 -24.75 54.26 26.49
C ARG A 6 -24.45 53.09 27.45
N ARG A 7 -24.13 53.42 28.72
CA ARG A 7 -23.73 52.52 29.83
C ARG A 7 -24.64 52.70 31.05
N SER A 8 -24.84 51.63 31.81
CA SER A 8 -24.78 51.57 33.30
C SER A 8 -24.75 50.08 33.71
N ARG A 9 -23.70 49.56 34.38
CA ARG A 9 -23.44 49.56 35.85
C ARG A 9 -24.65 48.99 36.65
N GLY A 10 -24.55 47.99 37.53
CA GLY A 10 -23.43 47.19 38.08
C GLY A 10 -23.49 47.11 39.63
N ILE A 11 -22.91 46.05 40.27
CA ILE A 11 -22.81 45.80 41.74
C ILE A 11 -24.10 45.22 42.39
N SER A 12 -24.13 44.30 43.39
CA SER A 12 -23.26 43.17 43.80
C SER A 12 -23.98 42.29 44.86
N THR A 13 -23.69 40.98 44.89
CA THR A 13 -23.76 39.98 46.00
C THR A 13 -24.53 40.25 47.32
N CYS A 14 -25.42 39.33 47.73
CA CYS A 14 -25.38 38.68 49.07
C CYS A 14 -26.26 37.40 49.16
N LEU A 15 -25.97 36.53 50.13
CA LEU A 15 -26.64 35.23 50.40
C LEU A 15 -28.00 35.36 51.13
N ALA A 16 -28.89 34.37 50.95
CA ALA A 16 -29.80 33.87 51.98
C ALA A 16 -30.22 32.41 51.72
N LEU A 17 -30.22 31.56 52.75
CA LEU A 17 -30.75 30.19 52.71
C LEU A 17 -32.28 30.20 52.86
N CYS A 18 -32.96 29.22 52.25
CA CYS A 18 -34.24 28.70 52.75
C CYS A 18 -34.27 27.18 52.60
N VAL A 19 -34.41 26.48 53.72
CA VAL A 19 -34.60 25.03 53.79
C VAL A 19 -36.10 24.76 53.86
N LEU A 20 -36.61 23.89 52.98
CA LEU A 20 -37.99 23.41 53.05
C LEU A 20 -38.01 21.95 53.50
N THR A 21 -38.59 21.68 54.66
CA THR A 21 -38.69 20.34 55.23
C THR A 21 -40.02 19.71 54.82
N ILE A 22 -39.99 18.59 54.09
CA ILE A 22 -41.17 17.75 53.85
C ILE A 22 -40.94 16.39 54.51
N LEU A 23 -41.76 16.08 55.51
CA LEU A 23 -41.80 14.78 56.16
C LEU A 23 -42.66 13.82 55.34
N TYR A 24 -42.09 12.69 54.93
CA TYR A 24 -42.86 11.53 54.48
C TYR A 24 -42.49 10.31 55.33
N SER A 25 -43.51 9.54 55.71
CA SER A 25 -43.40 8.43 56.66
C SER A 25 -43.05 7.13 55.94
N CYS A 26 -41.93 6.50 56.28
CA CYS A 26 -41.63 5.14 55.82
C CYS A 26 -42.52 4.13 56.55
N ARG A 27 -43.30 3.35 55.79
CA ARG A 27 -43.71 2.00 56.21
C ARG A 27 -42.71 1.02 55.63
N HIS A 28 -42.25 0.07 56.44
CA HIS A 28 -41.58 -1.13 55.94
C HIS A 28 -42.66 -2.12 55.48
N GLU A 29 -42.58 -2.52 54.22
CA GLU A 29 -43.06 -3.83 53.76
C GLU A 29 -41.80 -4.70 53.56
N GLU A 30 -41.87 -5.96 54.00
CA GLU A 30 -40.78 -6.93 53.83
C GLU A 30 -40.92 -7.60 52.46
N GLU A 31 -40.00 -7.31 51.53
CA GLU A 31 -39.84 -8.11 50.31
C GLU A 31 -38.98 -9.34 50.60
N GLU A 32 -39.52 -10.53 50.34
CA GLU A 32 -38.73 -11.77 50.37
C GLU A 32 -37.68 -11.74 49.25
N ALA A 33 -36.41 -11.91 49.62
CA ALA A 33 -35.29 -11.88 48.69
C ALA A 33 -35.28 -13.13 47.79
N VAL A 34 -35.81 -13.00 46.56
CA VAL A 34 -35.63 -14.00 45.51
C VAL A 34 -34.17 -14.04 45.09
N THR A 35 -33.48 -15.15 45.37
CA THR A 35 -32.09 -15.33 44.92
C THR A 35 -32.04 -15.40 43.40
N PRO A 36 -31.20 -14.59 42.72
CA PRO A 36 -31.02 -14.71 41.27
C PRO A 36 -30.41 -16.07 40.92
N PRO A 37 -30.74 -16.65 39.75
CA PRO A 37 -30.17 -17.92 39.33
C PRO A 37 -28.65 -17.80 39.21
N VAL A 38 -27.94 -18.83 39.67
CA VAL A 38 -26.48 -18.93 39.55
C VAL A 38 -26.13 -19.09 38.08
N VAL A 39 -25.87 -17.97 37.41
CA VAL A 39 -25.20 -17.97 36.12
C VAL A 39 -23.77 -18.41 36.38
N ASN A 40 -23.47 -19.68 36.06
CA ASN A 40 -22.10 -20.16 36.06
C ASN A 40 -21.27 -19.21 35.18
N PRO A 41 -20.08 -18.75 35.63
CA PRO A 41 -19.19 -18.00 34.75
C PRO A 41 -18.91 -18.85 33.51
N PRO A 42 -18.74 -18.24 32.32
CA PRO A 42 -18.31 -18.98 31.15
C PRO A 42 -17.02 -19.74 31.51
N PRO A 43 -16.85 -20.99 31.02
CA PRO A 43 -15.65 -21.76 31.33
C PRO A 43 -14.42 -20.93 30.98
N PRO A 44 -13.36 -20.95 31.82
CA PRO A 44 -12.14 -20.20 31.52
C PRO A 44 -11.65 -20.63 30.14
N PRO A 45 -11.16 -19.69 29.30
CA PRO A 45 -10.65 -20.04 27.98
C PRO A 45 -9.59 -21.14 28.15
N PRO A 46 -9.69 -22.24 27.40
CA PRO A 46 -8.85 -23.41 27.60
C PRO A 46 -7.38 -23.02 27.61
N THR A 47 -6.68 -23.40 28.67
CA THR A 47 -5.41 -22.81 29.11
C THR A 47 -4.20 -23.27 28.29
N GLY A 48 -4.43 -23.80 27.09
CA GLY A 48 -3.41 -24.32 26.19
C GLY A 48 -3.79 -24.11 24.73
N LEU A 49 -2.79 -23.79 23.92
CA LEU A 49 -2.91 -23.70 22.47
C LEU A 49 -3.30 -25.08 21.89
N PRO A 50 -4.32 -25.19 21.02
CA PRO A 50 -4.71 -26.49 20.46
C PRO A 50 -3.61 -27.14 19.62
N THR A 51 -3.69 -28.47 19.45
CA THR A 51 -2.75 -29.23 18.61
C THR A 51 -3.23 -29.32 17.15
N ASN A 52 -4.54 -29.34 16.94
CA ASN A 52 -5.20 -29.36 15.64
C ASN A 52 -5.13 -27.98 14.94
N PRO A 53 -4.57 -27.88 13.71
CA PRO A 53 -4.52 -26.62 12.97
C PRO A 53 -5.90 -26.21 12.42
N CYS A 54 -6.13 -24.91 12.26
CA CYS A 54 -7.32 -24.36 11.60
C CYS A 54 -7.23 -24.43 10.07
N ALA A 55 -6.03 -24.41 9.50
CA ALA A 55 -5.74 -24.41 8.06
C ALA A 55 -6.61 -25.34 7.17
N PRO A 56 -6.86 -26.62 7.56
CA PRO A 56 -7.58 -27.58 6.71
C PRO A 56 -9.08 -27.28 6.59
N THR A 57 -9.65 -26.47 7.49
CA THR A 57 -11.09 -26.18 7.51
C THR A 57 -11.43 -24.78 6.98
N ILE A 58 -10.50 -23.82 7.09
CA ILE A 58 -10.68 -22.45 6.55
C ILE A 58 -10.66 -22.46 5.02
N SER A 59 -11.79 -22.08 4.42
CA SER A 59 -11.96 -21.92 2.98
C SER A 59 -11.67 -20.49 2.53
N LEU A 60 -12.19 -19.49 3.25
CA LEU A 60 -12.10 -18.07 2.91
C LEU A 60 -11.80 -17.22 4.16
N GLY A 61 -11.27 -16.01 3.97
CA GLY A 61 -11.28 -14.99 5.01
C GLY A 61 -10.56 -13.70 4.65
N TYR A 62 -10.68 -12.73 5.54
CA TYR A 62 -10.08 -11.39 5.47
C TYR A 62 -9.93 -10.80 6.87
N THR A 63 -9.40 -9.58 6.99
CA THR A 63 -9.28 -8.86 8.27
C THR A 63 -9.84 -7.44 8.16
N ASP A 64 -10.04 -6.72 9.28
CA ASP A 64 -10.69 -5.39 9.28
C ASP A 64 -9.86 -4.28 8.63
N LYS A 65 -8.54 -4.45 8.53
CA LYS A 65 -7.58 -3.52 7.91
C LYS A 65 -6.50 -4.29 7.15
N VAL A 66 -5.84 -3.63 6.22
CA VAL A 66 -4.66 -4.21 5.53
C VAL A 66 -3.38 -4.08 6.36
N SER A 67 -3.28 -3.09 7.26
CA SER A 67 -2.07 -2.71 8.00
C SER A 67 -2.35 -2.34 9.45
N TYR A 68 -1.50 -2.79 10.38
CA TYR A 68 -1.67 -2.69 11.83
C TYR A 68 -0.37 -2.31 12.54
N ALA A 69 -0.41 -1.35 13.48
CA ALA A 69 0.70 -1.14 14.42
C ALA A 69 0.80 -2.28 15.45
N PRO A 70 1.96 -2.41 16.13
CA PRO A 70 2.17 -3.44 17.15
C PRO A 70 1.22 -3.36 18.35
N ASP A 71 0.57 -2.21 18.58
CA ASP A 71 -0.43 -1.98 19.63
C ASP A 71 -1.89 -2.14 19.17
N GLU A 72 -2.12 -2.33 17.86
CA GLU A 72 -3.44 -2.62 17.31
C GLU A 72 -3.79 -4.12 17.41
N GLN A 73 -5.08 -4.43 17.38
CA GLN A 73 -5.58 -5.81 17.27
C GLN A 73 -6.05 -6.07 15.84
N VAL A 74 -5.80 -7.30 15.37
CA VAL A 74 -6.35 -7.81 14.12
C VAL A 74 -7.73 -8.42 14.41
N THR A 75 -8.76 -7.98 13.70
CA THR A 75 -10.07 -8.66 13.67
C THR A 75 -10.11 -9.54 12.42
N ALA A 76 -10.14 -10.86 12.60
CA ALA A 76 -10.21 -11.80 11.49
C ALA A 76 -11.65 -12.29 11.25
N TYR A 77 -12.02 -12.35 9.97
CA TYR A 77 -13.31 -12.82 9.47
C TYR A 77 -13.05 -14.09 8.66
N LEU A 78 -13.34 -15.23 9.27
CA LEU A 78 -12.95 -16.55 8.75
C LEU A 78 -14.19 -17.37 8.45
N GLN A 79 -14.22 -17.99 7.27
CA GLN A 79 -15.26 -18.92 6.85
C GLN A 79 -14.67 -20.33 6.80
N SER A 80 -15.36 -21.25 7.45
CA SER A 80 -14.94 -22.63 7.59
C SER A 80 -15.96 -23.59 6.96
N SER A 81 -15.46 -24.69 6.39
CA SER A 81 -16.28 -25.79 5.86
C SER A 81 -17.09 -26.55 6.92
N LYS A 82 -16.77 -26.35 8.21
CA LYS A 82 -17.53 -26.89 9.35
C LYS A 82 -17.31 -26.05 10.61
N VAL A 83 -18.19 -26.19 11.60
CA VAL A 83 -17.95 -25.65 12.95
C VAL A 83 -16.76 -26.38 13.58
N VAL A 84 -15.85 -25.62 14.18
CA VAL A 84 -14.74 -26.11 15.00
C VAL A 84 -14.75 -25.31 16.29
N GLU A 85 -15.03 -25.96 17.42
CA GLU A 85 -15.09 -25.29 18.72
C GLU A 85 -13.78 -24.57 19.06
N LEU A 86 -12.64 -25.23 18.80
CA LEU A 86 -11.33 -24.63 18.93
C LEU A 86 -10.28 -25.31 18.04
N CYS A 87 -9.45 -24.51 17.38
CA CYS A 87 -8.27 -24.94 16.66
C CYS A 87 -7.12 -23.95 16.82
N ARG A 88 -5.92 -24.37 16.43
CA ARG A 88 -4.72 -23.55 16.38
C ARG A 88 -4.68 -22.80 15.06
N LEU A 89 -4.89 -21.49 15.13
CA LEU A 89 -4.74 -20.59 13.99
C LEU A 89 -3.26 -20.18 13.93
N ASP A 90 -2.55 -20.65 12.90
CA ASP A 90 -1.13 -20.35 12.71
C ASP A 90 -0.94 -19.08 11.84
N ILE A 91 -0.08 -18.17 12.28
CA ILE A 91 0.30 -16.94 11.57
C ILE A 91 1.73 -17.10 11.06
N TYR A 92 1.92 -16.84 9.77
CA TYR A 92 3.17 -17.06 9.04
C TYR A 92 3.74 -15.74 8.50
N ASP A 93 5.06 -15.65 8.37
CA ASP A 93 5.70 -14.58 7.59
C ASP A 93 5.59 -14.85 6.07
N VAL A 94 6.05 -13.91 5.25
CA VAL A 94 6.05 -14.02 3.78
C VAL A 94 6.84 -15.20 3.22
N LYS A 95 7.68 -15.87 4.02
CA LYS A 95 8.41 -17.09 3.61
C LYS A 95 7.72 -18.38 4.06
N GLY A 96 6.53 -18.29 4.65
CA GLY A 96 5.83 -19.44 5.23
C GLY A 96 6.49 -19.93 6.52
N VAL A 97 7.34 -19.13 7.18
CA VAL A 97 7.85 -19.46 8.51
C VAL A 97 6.83 -19.03 9.54
N LYS A 98 6.42 -19.96 10.40
CA LYS A 98 5.42 -19.66 11.44
C LYS A 98 5.98 -18.65 12.44
N ALA A 99 5.35 -17.48 12.54
CA ALA A 99 5.70 -16.40 13.45
C ALA A 99 5.11 -16.63 14.84
N PHE A 100 3.82 -16.97 14.92
CA PHE A 100 3.13 -17.33 16.15
C PHE A 100 1.85 -18.12 15.87
N SER A 101 1.16 -18.51 16.94
CA SER A 101 -0.08 -19.27 16.90
C SER A 101 -1.05 -18.71 17.94
N ILE A 102 -2.35 -18.71 17.64
CA ILE A 102 -3.41 -18.42 18.60
C ILE A 102 -4.47 -19.53 18.61
N ALA A 103 -5.30 -19.58 19.64
CA ALA A 103 -6.50 -20.40 19.64
C ALA A 103 -7.66 -19.63 18.99
N SER A 104 -8.40 -20.25 18.07
CA SER A 104 -9.58 -19.66 17.44
C SER A 104 -10.71 -20.68 17.37
N PRO A 105 -11.97 -20.28 17.65
CA PRO A 105 -13.12 -21.01 17.13
C PRO A 105 -13.21 -20.80 15.61
N LEU A 106 -13.95 -21.65 14.92
CA LEU A 106 -14.38 -21.44 13.54
C LEU A 106 -15.85 -21.79 13.38
N THR A 107 -16.55 -21.02 12.55
CA THR A 107 -17.96 -21.24 12.21
C THR A 107 -18.13 -21.37 10.70
N VAL A 108 -19.19 -22.04 10.29
CA VAL A 108 -19.69 -21.90 8.92
C VAL A 108 -20.34 -20.53 8.83
N GLN A 109 -19.91 -19.73 7.86
CA GLN A 109 -20.46 -18.41 7.56
C GLN A 109 -20.86 -18.39 6.09
N GLU A 110 -21.99 -17.74 5.79
CA GLU A 110 -22.43 -17.50 4.42
C GLU A 110 -22.23 -16.02 4.08
N MET A 111 -22.01 -15.74 2.80
CA MET A 111 -21.93 -14.38 2.29
C MET A 111 -23.33 -13.77 2.33
N ASN A 112 -23.53 -12.72 3.14
CA ASN A 112 -24.85 -12.20 3.51
C ASN A 112 -25.05 -10.71 3.12
N ALA A 113 -24.10 -10.14 2.38
CA ALA A 113 -24.14 -8.76 1.92
C ALA A 113 -24.57 -8.68 0.45
N ASP A 114 -25.51 -7.77 0.15
CA ASP A 114 -25.79 -7.36 -1.23
C ASP A 114 -24.54 -6.72 -1.83
N HIS A 115 -24.27 -6.98 -3.12
CA HIS A 115 -23.10 -6.44 -3.84
C HIS A 115 -21.77 -6.62 -3.07
N PRO A 116 -21.35 -7.89 -2.80
CA PRO A 116 -20.27 -8.20 -1.85
C PRO A 116 -18.87 -7.72 -2.26
N SER A 117 -18.65 -7.45 -3.55
CA SER A 117 -17.45 -6.74 -4.04
C SER A 117 -17.36 -5.30 -3.55
N THR A 118 -18.50 -4.63 -3.33
CA THR A 118 -18.59 -3.21 -2.93
C THR A 118 -18.85 -3.04 -1.43
N ASN A 119 -19.67 -3.91 -0.83
CA ASN A 119 -20.07 -3.84 0.59
C ASN A 119 -19.27 -4.78 1.52
N GLY A 120 -18.39 -5.61 0.95
CA GLY A 120 -17.68 -6.66 1.67
C GLY A 120 -18.53 -7.93 1.80
N PHE A 121 -17.97 -9.00 2.38
CA PHE A 121 -18.64 -10.31 2.45
C PHE A 121 -19.65 -10.43 3.61
N GLY A 122 -19.63 -9.48 4.56
CA GLY A 122 -20.58 -9.39 5.68
C GLY A 122 -20.49 -10.50 6.74
N PHE A 123 -19.38 -11.25 6.76
CA PHE A 123 -19.09 -12.21 7.81
C PHE A 123 -19.06 -11.55 9.19
N ASN A 124 -19.43 -12.30 10.22
CA ASN A 124 -19.24 -11.89 11.61
C ASN A 124 -17.75 -12.00 11.99
N PRO A 125 -17.25 -11.12 12.88
CA PRO A 125 -15.92 -11.26 13.46
C PRO A 125 -15.73 -12.65 14.10
N THR A 126 -14.73 -13.40 13.63
CA THR A 126 -14.46 -14.75 14.15
C THR A 126 -13.56 -14.71 15.37
N ILE A 127 -12.51 -13.88 15.34
CA ILE A 127 -11.55 -13.72 16.43
C ILE A 127 -10.91 -12.33 16.38
N LYS A 128 -10.56 -11.80 17.55
CA LYS A 128 -9.70 -10.62 17.71
C LYS A 128 -8.44 -11.02 18.45
N PHE A 129 -7.28 -10.60 17.96
CA PHE A 129 -6.00 -10.92 18.61
C PHE A 129 -5.01 -9.75 18.53
N PRO A 130 -4.20 -9.53 19.59
CA PRO A 130 -3.09 -8.58 19.56
C PRO A 130 -1.93 -9.15 18.74
N ILE A 131 -1.12 -8.25 18.18
CA ILE A 131 0.17 -8.62 17.60
C ILE A 131 1.18 -8.81 18.74
N PRO A 132 1.84 -9.98 18.89
CA PRO A 132 2.85 -10.16 19.94
C PRO A 132 4.03 -9.19 19.75
N ALA A 133 4.53 -8.61 20.85
CA ALA A 133 5.62 -7.63 20.80
C ALA A 133 6.97 -8.14 20.25
N THR A 134 7.10 -9.46 20.02
CA THR A 134 8.24 -10.10 19.34
C THR A 134 8.12 -10.10 17.81
N VAL A 135 6.93 -9.84 17.27
CA VAL A 135 6.66 -9.76 15.84
C VAL A 135 7.22 -8.44 15.31
N LYS A 136 8.01 -8.52 14.23
CA LYS A 136 8.64 -7.38 13.58
C LYS A 136 7.72 -6.82 12.50
N SER A 137 8.08 -5.69 11.91
CA SER A 137 7.38 -5.23 10.72
C SER A 137 7.61 -6.19 9.55
N GLY A 138 6.55 -6.48 8.80
CA GLY A 138 6.54 -7.53 7.77
C GLY A 138 5.17 -7.70 7.14
N MET A 139 5.14 -8.42 6.01
CA MET A 139 3.93 -9.03 5.48
C MET A 139 3.72 -10.40 6.16
N TYR A 140 2.53 -10.61 6.71
CA TYR A 140 2.12 -11.79 7.46
C TYR A 140 0.85 -12.41 6.88
N PHE A 141 0.64 -13.69 7.14
CA PHE A 141 -0.46 -14.47 6.59
C PHE A 141 -1.14 -15.31 7.67
N ILE A 142 -2.45 -15.20 7.80
CA ILE A 142 -3.25 -16.19 8.54
C ILE A 142 -3.31 -17.46 7.68
N GLU A 143 -2.82 -18.57 8.21
CA GLU A 143 -2.80 -19.90 7.58
C GLU A 143 -2.23 -19.93 6.15
N ASN A 144 -1.20 -19.11 5.88
CA ASN A 144 -0.60 -18.90 4.55
C ASN A 144 -1.58 -18.44 3.44
N LYS A 145 -2.76 -17.92 3.82
CA LYS A 145 -3.84 -17.55 2.87
C LYS A 145 -4.20 -16.07 2.91
N ILE A 146 -4.37 -15.50 4.11
CA ILE A 146 -4.99 -14.17 4.27
C ILE A 146 -3.89 -13.15 4.64
N PRO A 147 -3.50 -12.26 3.72
CA PRO A 147 -2.42 -11.30 3.97
C PRO A 147 -2.82 -10.17 4.92
N PHE A 148 -1.88 -9.72 5.74
CA PHE A 148 -1.93 -8.45 6.48
C PHE A 148 -0.52 -7.94 6.78
N ILE A 149 -0.40 -6.63 6.99
CA ILE A 149 0.88 -5.97 7.28
C ILE A 149 0.97 -5.64 8.77
N VAL A 150 2.11 -5.95 9.37
CA VAL A 150 2.54 -5.35 10.63
C VAL A 150 3.50 -4.22 10.29
N ARG A 151 3.16 -2.98 10.65
CA ARG A 151 4.01 -1.78 10.49
C ARG A 151 4.86 -1.56 11.74
N THR A 152 5.92 -0.74 11.64
CA THR A 152 6.77 -0.34 12.79
C THR A 152 6.69 1.17 13.03
N PRO A 153 6.70 1.64 14.29
CA PRO A 153 6.89 3.05 14.60
C PRO A 153 8.37 3.48 14.60
N GLU A 154 9.32 2.53 14.55
CA GLU A 154 10.76 2.80 14.61
C GLU A 154 11.30 3.48 13.35
N ALA A 155 12.44 4.17 13.49
CA ALA A 155 13.23 4.64 12.36
C ALA A 155 13.86 3.46 11.59
N ILE A 156 13.64 3.45 10.28
CA ILE A 156 14.00 2.39 9.34
C ILE A 156 14.88 2.93 8.21
N ASP A 157 15.63 2.04 7.57
CA ASP A 157 16.40 2.40 6.38
C ASP A 157 15.49 2.35 5.14
N LEU A 158 14.68 1.29 5.01
CA LEU A 158 13.74 1.08 3.89
C LEU A 158 12.29 0.95 4.40
N LEU A 159 11.35 1.65 3.76
CA LEU A 159 9.92 1.38 3.85
C LEU A 159 9.43 0.69 2.58
N ILE A 160 8.99 -0.55 2.65
CA ILE A 160 8.42 -1.29 1.52
C ILE A 160 6.91 -1.03 1.47
N VAL A 161 6.44 -0.41 0.39
CA VAL A 161 5.02 -0.13 0.15
C VAL A 161 4.42 -1.24 -0.71
N TYR A 162 3.53 -2.03 -0.12
CA TYR A 162 2.77 -3.05 -0.81
C TYR A 162 1.56 -2.42 -1.54
N PRO A 163 1.34 -2.71 -2.84
CA PRO A 163 0.21 -2.19 -3.64
C PRO A 163 -1.15 -2.81 -3.29
N SER A 164 -1.55 -2.63 -2.03
CA SER A 164 -2.85 -2.98 -1.45
C SER A 164 -4.06 -2.41 -2.21
N ASN A 165 -3.98 -1.18 -2.70
CA ASN A 165 -5.04 -0.55 -3.48
C ASN A 165 -5.19 -1.25 -4.82
N THR A 166 -4.09 -1.52 -5.53
CA THR A 166 -4.13 -2.27 -6.80
C THR A 166 -4.62 -3.70 -6.59
N ALA A 167 -4.16 -4.38 -5.54
CA ALA A 167 -4.64 -5.72 -5.20
C ALA A 167 -6.16 -5.75 -5.02
N ASN A 168 -6.73 -4.80 -4.27
CA ASN A 168 -8.19 -4.69 -4.13
C ASN A 168 -8.88 -4.26 -5.44
N ALA A 169 -8.30 -3.33 -6.19
CA ALA A 169 -8.89 -2.84 -7.44
C ALA A 169 -9.10 -3.93 -8.50
N TYR A 170 -8.20 -4.90 -8.57
CA TYR A 170 -8.28 -6.04 -9.50
C TYR A 170 -9.00 -7.27 -8.92
N GLU A 171 -9.15 -7.38 -7.59
CA GLU A 171 -9.77 -8.54 -6.95
C GLU A 171 -11.24 -8.71 -7.37
N GLU A 172 -11.60 -9.93 -7.80
CA GLU A 172 -12.94 -10.30 -8.29
C GLU A 172 -13.81 -11.01 -7.24
N SER A 173 -13.25 -11.34 -6.07
CA SER A 173 -13.98 -11.94 -4.94
C SER A 173 -15.23 -11.13 -4.59
N GLY A 174 -16.41 -11.75 -4.65
CA GLY A 174 -17.70 -11.04 -4.58
C GLY A 174 -18.28 -10.62 -5.94
N GLY A 175 -17.73 -11.16 -7.04
CA GLY A 175 -18.29 -11.12 -8.39
C GLY A 175 -17.89 -9.93 -9.26
N LYS A 176 -17.19 -8.91 -8.71
CA LYS A 176 -16.76 -7.73 -9.46
C LYS A 176 -15.44 -7.14 -8.94
N SER A 177 -14.75 -6.42 -9.82
CA SER A 177 -13.56 -5.60 -9.58
C SER A 177 -13.74 -4.22 -10.22
N LEU A 178 -12.77 -3.31 -10.05
CA LEU A 178 -12.74 -2.01 -10.76
C LEU A 178 -12.41 -2.15 -12.26
N TYR A 179 -12.42 -3.37 -12.81
CA TYR A 179 -12.28 -3.67 -14.23
C TYR A 179 -13.45 -4.50 -14.82
N SER A 180 -14.51 -4.77 -14.06
CA SER A 180 -15.69 -5.52 -14.53
C SER A 180 -16.56 -4.74 -15.55
N ALA A 181 -16.05 -4.62 -16.78
CA ALA A 181 -16.62 -4.04 -18.00
C ALA A 181 -17.90 -3.18 -17.83
N SER A 182 -19.05 -3.66 -18.33
CA SER A 182 -20.28 -2.87 -18.49
C SER A 182 -21.06 -2.62 -17.19
N ASP A 183 -20.60 -3.15 -16.06
CA ASP A 183 -21.29 -3.12 -14.77
C ASP A 183 -20.27 -2.92 -13.62
N ARG A 184 -19.28 -2.07 -13.90
CA ARG A 184 -18.16 -1.74 -13.01
C ARG A 184 -18.67 -0.95 -11.79
N PRO A 185 -18.41 -1.42 -10.56
CA PRO A 185 -18.80 -0.66 -9.38
C PRO A 185 -17.91 0.59 -9.23
N PRO A 186 -18.43 1.70 -8.69
CA PRO A 186 -17.62 2.90 -8.41
C PRO A 186 -16.71 2.72 -7.18
N MET A 187 -16.90 1.65 -6.41
CA MET A 187 -16.16 1.35 -5.19
C MET A 187 -16.04 -0.17 -4.99
N VAL A 188 -14.90 -0.61 -4.45
CA VAL A 188 -14.67 -1.99 -3.99
C VAL A 188 -14.26 -2.03 -2.52
N SER A 189 -14.71 -3.04 -1.77
CA SER A 189 -14.43 -3.18 -0.35
C SER A 189 -13.10 -3.88 -0.07
N PHE A 190 -12.42 -3.49 1.02
CA PHE A 190 -11.33 -4.24 1.62
C PHE A 190 -11.84 -5.36 2.57
N LEU A 191 -13.12 -5.37 2.94
CA LEU A 191 -13.74 -6.38 3.81
C LEU A 191 -14.18 -7.63 3.02
N ARG A 192 -13.27 -8.13 2.18
CA ARG A 192 -13.42 -9.34 1.36
C ARG A 192 -12.05 -10.02 1.20
N PRO A 193 -11.98 -11.32 0.86
CA PRO A 193 -10.72 -11.97 0.52
C PRO A 193 -10.04 -11.22 -0.63
N ILE A 194 -8.77 -10.84 -0.43
CA ILE A 194 -7.91 -10.19 -1.43
C ILE A 194 -6.60 -10.97 -1.46
N ALA A 195 -6.24 -11.49 -2.64
CA ALA A 195 -4.97 -12.21 -2.81
C ALA A 195 -3.75 -11.27 -2.82
N LEU A 196 -2.56 -11.82 -2.54
CA LEU A 196 -1.31 -11.08 -2.68
C LEU A 196 -1.02 -10.82 -4.17
N GLN A 197 -0.69 -9.59 -4.55
CA GLN A 197 -0.42 -9.24 -5.95
C GLN A 197 0.84 -9.97 -6.49
N PRO A 198 0.75 -10.77 -7.58
CA PRO A 198 1.86 -11.57 -8.09
C PRO A 198 3.14 -10.77 -8.38
N PHE A 199 2.98 -9.57 -8.94
CA PHE A 199 4.06 -8.63 -9.26
C PHE A 199 4.95 -8.22 -8.08
N SER A 200 4.47 -8.36 -6.84
CA SER A 200 5.21 -7.98 -5.62
C SER A 200 5.92 -9.15 -4.91
N THR A 201 5.52 -10.39 -5.20
CA THR A 201 5.82 -11.59 -4.41
C THR A 201 7.31 -11.85 -4.18
N VAL A 202 8.14 -11.73 -5.23
CA VAL A 202 9.57 -12.03 -5.14
C VAL A 202 10.31 -10.94 -4.36
N CYS A 203 9.98 -9.66 -4.57
CA CYS A 203 10.55 -8.57 -3.78
C CYS A 203 10.20 -8.68 -2.29
N LEU A 204 8.93 -8.91 -1.93
CA LEU A 204 8.55 -9.04 -0.52
C LEU A 204 9.32 -10.17 0.18
N THR A 205 9.49 -11.30 -0.50
CA THR A 205 10.30 -12.43 -0.03
C THR A 205 11.77 -12.02 0.13
N TRP A 206 12.37 -11.43 -0.91
CA TRP A 206 13.78 -11.04 -0.95
C TRP A 206 14.15 -9.97 0.07
N PHE A 207 13.31 -8.94 0.24
CA PHE A 207 13.49 -7.93 1.29
C PHE A 207 13.45 -8.54 2.69
N SER A 208 12.61 -9.55 2.95
CA SER A 208 12.59 -10.26 4.23
C SER A 208 13.89 -11.02 4.56
N ASP A 209 14.70 -11.33 3.54
CA ASP A 209 16.00 -11.99 3.70
C ASP A 209 17.18 -11.05 3.80
N MET A 210 17.03 -9.76 3.44
CA MET A 210 18.10 -8.79 3.62
C MET A 210 18.56 -8.69 5.09
N LYS A 211 19.87 -8.52 5.28
CA LYS A 211 20.52 -8.38 6.59
C LYS A 211 21.22 -7.01 6.66
N ASN A 212 21.43 -6.52 7.88
CA ASN A 212 22.11 -5.24 8.16
C ASN A 212 21.41 -3.99 7.60
N VAL A 213 20.10 -4.09 7.32
CA VAL A 213 19.22 -2.99 6.89
C VAL A 213 17.95 -3.07 7.73
N LYS A 214 17.48 -1.96 8.29
CA LYS A 214 16.19 -1.89 8.98
C LYS A 214 15.08 -1.71 7.95
N ILE A 215 14.13 -2.63 7.93
CA ILE A 215 13.03 -2.64 6.95
C ILE A 215 11.70 -2.56 7.68
N GLY A 216 10.86 -1.62 7.26
CA GLY A 216 9.44 -1.55 7.62
C GLY A 216 8.56 -1.82 6.39
N TYR A 217 7.30 -2.16 6.63
CA TYR A 217 6.30 -2.44 5.61
C TYR A 217 5.06 -1.56 5.83
N ALA A 218 4.43 -1.15 4.73
CA ALA A 218 3.23 -0.32 4.69
C ALA A 218 2.27 -0.77 3.59
N ALA A 219 0.97 -0.56 3.83
CA ALA A 219 -0.06 -0.51 2.78
C ALA A 219 -0.10 0.89 2.17
N ASP A 220 -0.72 1.06 1.00
CA ASP A 220 -0.86 2.39 0.36
C ASP A 220 -1.67 3.35 1.26
N SER A 221 -2.62 2.82 2.04
CA SER A 221 -3.42 3.60 3.00
C SER A 221 -2.63 4.13 4.19
N ASP A 222 -1.42 3.61 4.44
CA ASP A 222 -0.47 4.19 5.39
C ASP A 222 0.15 5.47 4.83
N LEU A 223 0.24 5.63 3.51
CA LEU A 223 0.88 6.80 2.90
C LEU A 223 0.09 8.10 3.08
N ASP A 224 -1.23 8.01 3.36
CA ASP A 224 -2.06 9.15 3.77
C ASP A 224 -1.53 9.88 5.03
N VAL A 225 -0.65 9.24 5.82
CA VAL A 225 -0.08 9.79 7.06
C VAL A 225 1.43 9.98 6.90
N TYR A 226 1.87 11.24 6.79
CA TYR A 226 3.27 11.58 6.49
C TYR A 226 4.29 10.95 7.45
N GLU A 227 3.92 10.86 8.74
CA GLU A 227 4.73 10.31 9.81
C GLU A 227 5.06 8.82 9.62
N ARG A 228 4.27 8.10 8.79
CA ARG A 228 4.54 6.70 8.43
C ARG A 228 5.62 6.56 7.34
N LEU A 229 5.89 7.62 6.58
CA LEU A 229 6.99 7.67 5.59
C LEU A 229 8.25 8.33 6.17
N SER A 230 8.11 9.42 6.94
CA SER A 230 9.22 10.27 7.37
C SER A 230 10.27 9.59 8.25
N ASN A 231 9.95 8.42 8.80
CA ASN A 231 10.86 7.61 9.61
C ASN A 231 11.77 6.69 8.77
N ALA A 232 11.60 6.67 7.44
CA ALA A 232 12.45 5.94 6.49
C ALA A 232 13.54 6.83 5.88
N LYS A 233 14.63 6.24 5.38
CA LYS A 233 15.59 6.92 4.50
C LYS A 233 15.24 6.73 3.03
N ILE A 234 14.66 5.58 2.70
CA ILE A 234 14.26 5.20 1.35
C ILE A 234 12.83 4.63 1.39
N VAL A 235 11.94 5.16 0.55
CA VAL A 235 10.63 4.55 0.25
C VAL A 235 10.78 3.67 -0.98
N VAL A 236 10.33 2.42 -0.88
CA VAL A 236 10.41 1.42 -1.95
C VAL A 236 8.99 1.05 -2.40
N ILE A 237 8.64 1.42 -3.63
CA ILE A 237 7.36 1.06 -4.26
C ILE A 237 7.58 -0.23 -5.05
N VAL A 238 6.82 -1.30 -4.80
CA VAL A 238 7.04 -2.62 -5.42
C VAL A 238 5.87 -3.11 -6.25
N GLY A 239 6.15 -3.84 -7.34
CA GLY A 239 5.16 -4.58 -8.12
C GLY A 239 4.38 -3.68 -9.07
N HIS A 240 3.05 -3.68 -8.98
CA HIS A 240 2.18 -2.86 -9.82
C HIS A 240 1.37 -1.91 -8.94
N ASN A 241 1.88 -0.70 -8.71
CA ASN A 241 1.29 0.27 -7.77
C ASN A 241 0.52 1.39 -8.51
N GLU A 242 -0.61 1.00 -9.12
CA GLU A 242 -1.44 1.79 -10.04
C GLU A 242 -2.34 2.83 -9.32
N TYR A 243 -2.87 2.53 -8.13
CA TYR A 243 -3.95 3.30 -7.48
C TYR A 243 -3.49 4.12 -6.28
N TRP A 244 -3.45 5.45 -6.42
CA TRP A 244 -2.94 6.37 -5.41
C TRP A 244 -3.95 7.41 -4.95
N THR A 245 -4.03 7.64 -3.64
CA THR A 245 -4.76 8.77 -3.08
C THR A 245 -3.97 10.07 -3.28
N ARG A 246 -4.68 11.21 -3.37
CA ARG A 246 -4.02 12.52 -3.42
C ARG A 246 -3.16 12.80 -2.17
N PRO A 247 -3.61 12.55 -0.93
CA PRO A 247 -2.77 12.72 0.26
C PRO A 247 -1.54 11.80 0.28
N GLY A 248 -1.69 10.53 -0.07
CA GLY A 248 -0.57 9.59 -0.15
C GLY A 248 0.51 10.04 -1.14
N ARG A 249 0.09 10.52 -2.31
CA ARG A 249 1.00 11.05 -3.33
C ARG A 249 1.67 12.36 -2.92
N LEU A 250 0.94 13.29 -2.29
CA LEU A 250 1.49 14.51 -1.72
C LEU A 250 2.52 14.22 -0.61
N ASN A 251 2.28 13.21 0.23
CA ASN A 251 3.20 12.79 1.28
C ASN A 251 4.47 12.12 0.71
N PHE A 252 4.35 11.34 -0.37
CA PHE A 252 5.50 10.82 -1.11
C PHE A 252 6.37 11.95 -1.69
N ASP A 253 5.76 12.91 -2.40
CA ASP A 253 6.51 14.06 -2.95
C ASP A 253 7.16 14.88 -1.85
N LYS A 254 6.44 15.18 -0.76
CA LYS A 254 6.98 15.86 0.42
C LYS A 254 8.13 15.09 1.06
N PHE A 255 8.09 13.77 1.09
CA PHE A 255 9.18 12.94 1.61
C PHE A 255 10.44 13.08 0.72
N VAL A 256 10.27 13.02 -0.60
CA VAL A 256 11.37 13.21 -1.55
C VAL A 256 11.93 14.64 -1.50
N ASP A 257 11.07 15.65 -1.44
CA ASP A 257 11.50 17.06 -1.42
C ASP A 257 12.23 17.44 -0.12
N ASN A 258 11.98 16.71 0.98
CA ASN A 258 12.71 16.83 2.25
C ASN A 258 14.00 15.97 2.31
N GLY A 259 14.44 15.37 1.20
CA GLY A 259 15.71 14.63 1.12
C GLY A 259 15.60 13.11 1.17
N GLY A 260 14.41 12.54 1.37
CA GLY A 260 14.19 11.09 1.37
C GLY A 260 14.32 10.48 -0.04
N HIS A 261 14.96 9.32 -0.17
CA HIS A 261 15.17 8.69 -1.49
C HIS A 261 14.01 7.77 -1.87
N ALA A 262 13.81 7.53 -3.17
CA ALA A 262 12.80 6.58 -3.65
C ALA A 262 13.41 5.51 -4.54
N LEU A 263 12.98 4.27 -4.35
CA LEU A 263 13.19 3.15 -5.27
C LEU A 263 11.83 2.71 -5.81
N VAL A 264 11.55 3.05 -7.06
CA VAL A 264 10.32 2.66 -7.74
C VAL A 264 10.61 1.41 -8.53
N LEU A 265 10.27 0.27 -7.93
CA LEU A 265 10.38 -1.08 -8.49
C LEU A 265 9.01 -1.52 -9.04
N SER A 266 8.39 -0.60 -9.79
CA SER A 266 7.02 -0.65 -10.28
C SER A 266 6.92 -0.01 -11.67
N GLY A 267 5.85 -0.33 -12.40
CA GLY A 267 5.46 0.25 -13.68
C GLY A 267 3.94 0.49 -13.69
N ASN A 268 3.44 1.31 -14.63
CA ASN A 268 2.09 1.87 -14.58
C ASN A 268 1.80 2.54 -13.21
N THR A 269 2.79 3.25 -12.70
CA THR A 269 2.82 3.73 -11.31
C THR A 269 2.05 5.04 -11.19
N MET A 270 1.20 5.17 -10.15
CA MET A 270 0.35 6.37 -9.95
C MET A 270 -0.54 6.69 -11.16
N TRP A 271 -1.18 5.70 -11.80
CA TRP A 271 -2.05 5.96 -12.95
C TRP A 271 -3.46 6.43 -12.56
N TRP A 272 -4.10 5.86 -11.53
CA TRP A 272 -5.44 6.26 -11.06
C TRP A 272 -5.40 7.09 -9.78
N GLN A 273 -6.12 8.21 -9.73
CA GLN A 273 -6.48 8.87 -8.48
C GLN A 273 -7.64 8.12 -7.82
N VAL A 274 -7.50 7.83 -6.53
CA VAL A 274 -8.53 7.18 -5.70
C VAL A 274 -8.85 7.98 -4.43
N ARG A 275 -10.00 7.66 -3.84
CA ARG A 275 -10.38 8.07 -2.49
C ARG A 275 -10.72 6.84 -1.66
N TYR A 276 -10.59 6.95 -0.34
CA TYR A 276 -11.15 5.96 0.58
C TYR A 276 -12.57 6.38 1.00
N SER A 277 -13.41 5.42 1.34
CA SER A 277 -14.61 5.67 2.14
C SER A 277 -14.26 6.31 3.49
N ALA A 278 -15.23 6.94 4.16
CA ALA A 278 -15.00 7.65 5.42
C ALA A 278 -14.44 6.76 6.56
N ASP A 279 -14.81 5.48 6.57
CA ASP A 279 -14.33 4.44 7.49
C ASP A 279 -13.06 3.70 6.98
N LYS A 280 -12.57 4.06 5.80
CA LYS A 280 -11.46 3.42 5.05
C LYS A 280 -11.67 1.94 4.69
N THR A 281 -12.89 1.42 4.73
CA THR A 281 -13.21 0.03 4.31
C THR A 281 -13.44 -0.13 2.81
N GLY A 282 -13.60 0.95 2.04
CA GLY A 282 -13.81 0.96 0.60
C GLY A 282 -12.82 1.82 -0.17
N LEU A 283 -12.46 1.37 -1.38
CA LEU A 283 -11.63 2.05 -2.37
C LEU A 283 -12.51 2.58 -3.50
N ILE A 284 -12.59 3.90 -3.65
CA ILE A 284 -13.48 4.61 -4.60
C ILE A 284 -12.69 4.97 -5.86
N CYS A 285 -13.19 4.55 -7.03
CA CYS A 285 -12.64 4.92 -8.34
C CYS A 285 -13.72 4.88 -9.44
N TYR A 286 -14.21 6.05 -9.82
CA TYR A 286 -15.22 6.20 -10.87
C TYR A 286 -14.63 6.05 -12.29
N LYS A 287 -13.33 6.31 -12.49
CA LYS A 287 -12.57 6.29 -13.76
C LYS A 287 -13.10 7.16 -14.91
N HIS A 288 -14.27 7.77 -14.75
CA HIS A 288 -14.86 8.72 -15.68
C HIS A 288 -15.28 9.95 -14.89
N HIS A 289 -14.85 11.11 -15.39
CA HIS A 289 -15.03 12.40 -14.73
C HIS A 289 -16.49 12.69 -14.35
N ASP A 290 -17.39 12.52 -15.32
CA ASP A 290 -18.82 12.88 -15.19
C ASP A 290 -19.61 11.91 -14.30
N ASN A 291 -19.05 10.74 -14.01
CA ASN A 291 -19.66 9.75 -13.13
C ASN A 291 -19.32 10.00 -11.65
N ASP A 292 -18.24 10.72 -11.35
CA ASP A 292 -17.81 10.99 -9.97
C ASP A 292 -18.61 12.17 -9.37
N PRO A 293 -19.43 11.95 -8.32
CA PRO A 293 -20.25 12.99 -7.70
C PRO A 293 -19.43 13.97 -6.85
N GLU A 294 -18.11 13.78 -6.72
CA GLU A 294 -17.23 14.78 -6.11
C GLU A 294 -17.31 16.12 -6.84
N THR A 295 -17.39 17.21 -6.07
CA THR A 295 -17.48 18.58 -6.58
C THR A 295 -16.13 19.28 -6.65
N ASP A 296 -15.13 18.80 -5.90
CA ASP A 296 -13.74 19.27 -6.07
C ASP A 296 -13.08 18.53 -7.25
N GLU A 297 -12.84 19.28 -8.33
CA GLU A 297 -12.12 18.83 -9.51
C GLU A 297 -10.78 18.14 -9.19
N LEU A 298 -10.07 18.59 -8.16
CA LEU A 298 -8.79 18.02 -7.76
C LEU A 298 -8.92 16.64 -7.10
N LEU A 299 -10.13 16.23 -6.71
CA LEU A 299 -10.45 14.99 -5.98
C LEU A 299 -11.25 13.97 -6.82
N LYS A 300 -11.56 14.30 -8.08
CA LYS A 300 -12.15 13.37 -9.07
C LYS A 300 -11.31 12.09 -9.22
N THR A 301 -11.93 10.92 -9.18
CA THR A 301 -11.20 9.63 -9.20
C THR A 301 -11.01 9.09 -10.61
N ILE A 302 -10.12 9.75 -11.35
CA ILE A 302 -9.79 9.54 -12.78
C ILE A 302 -8.27 9.37 -12.97
N GLU A 303 -7.79 9.25 -14.21
CA GLU A 303 -6.36 9.14 -14.51
C GLU A 303 -5.59 10.40 -14.07
N TRP A 304 -4.44 10.20 -13.41
CA TRP A 304 -3.54 11.29 -12.98
C TRP A 304 -2.97 12.14 -14.13
N THR A 305 -3.05 11.65 -15.37
CA THR A 305 -2.68 12.40 -16.56
C THR A 305 -3.75 13.37 -17.04
N ASN A 306 -4.96 13.35 -16.45
CA ASN A 306 -5.98 14.35 -16.74
C ASN A 306 -5.58 15.69 -16.12
N ALA A 307 -5.52 16.73 -16.95
CA ALA A 307 -5.09 18.07 -16.54
C ALA A 307 -6.00 18.71 -15.47
N SER A 308 -7.26 18.27 -15.33
CA SER A 308 -8.16 18.78 -14.27
C SER A 308 -7.64 18.50 -12.86
N LEU A 309 -6.89 17.40 -12.66
CA LEU A 309 -6.29 17.05 -11.38
C LEU A 309 -5.07 17.92 -11.01
N GLN A 310 -4.55 18.70 -11.98
CA GLN A 310 -3.43 19.64 -11.83
C GLN A 310 -2.19 19.04 -11.16
N TYR A 311 -1.88 17.76 -11.43
CA TYR A 311 -0.80 17.04 -10.75
C TYR A 311 -0.22 15.92 -11.63
N SER A 312 0.67 16.27 -12.56
CA SER A 312 1.31 15.31 -13.50
C SER A 312 2.16 14.26 -12.78
N ILE A 313 2.10 12.99 -13.21
CA ILE A 313 2.92 11.89 -12.66
C ILE A 313 4.42 12.19 -12.80
N LEU A 314 4.82 12.81 -13.92
CA LEU A 314 6.22 13.13 -14.23
C LEU A 314 6.89 13.99 -13.15
N SER A 315 6.17 14.91 -12.48
CA SER A 315 6.75 15.74 -11.43
C SER A 315 7.06 14.97 -10.13
N SER A 316 6.48 13.78 -9.95
CA SER A 316 6.76 12.89 -8.82
C SER A 316 7.85 11.88 -9.16
N LEU A 317 7.78 11.24 -10.34
CA LEU A 317 8.56 10.02 -10.64
C LEU A 317 9.57 10.18 -11.79
N GLY A 318 9.49 11.25 -12.59
CA GLY A 318 10.29 11.43 -13.81
C GLY A 318 9.96 10.47 -14.97
N ALA A 319 8.96 9.60 -14.80
CA ALA A 319 8.46 8.68 -15.82
C ALA A 319 6.96 8.39 -15.56
N ASP A 320 6.21 8.04 -16.62
CA ASP A 320 4.79 7.68 -16.53
C ASP A 320 4.33 6.66 -17.60
N PHE A 321 3.14 6.09 -17.40
CA PHE A 321 2.58 5.05 -18.29
C PHE A 321 2.37 5.49 -19.75
N PRO A 322 1.89 6.72 -20.08
CA PRO A 322 1.76 7.17 -21.47
C PRO A 322 3.06 7.11 -22.28
N HIS A 323 4.20 7.39 -21.65
CA HIS A 323 5.51 7.35 -22.30
C HIS A 323 6.13 5.95 -22.31
N GLY A 324 5.77 5.07 -21.36
CA GLY A 324 6.27 3.69 -21.27
C GLY A 324 5.44 2.68 -22.05
N GLY A 325 4.13 2.61 -21.78
CA GLY A 325 3.16 1.77 -22.48
C GLY A 325 3.14 0.30 -22.05
N TYR A 326 2.45 -0.55 -22.81
CA TYR A 326 2.41 -1.99 -22.60
C TYR A 326 3.68 -2.65 -23.14
N GLY A 327 4.21 -3.65 -22.44
CA GLY A 327 5.15 -4.62 -22.99
C GLY A 327 4.48 -5.96 -23.29
N LEU A 328 5.27 -6.94 -23.74
CA LEU A 328 4.82 -8.31 -24.03
C LEU A 328 3.68 -8.41 -25.06
N LYS A 329 3.54 -7.38 -25.90
CA LYS A 329 2.57 -7.34 -27.01
C LYS A 329 3.35 -7.41 -28.33
N THR A 330 2.72 -7.04 -29.44
CA THR A 330 3.46 -6.82 -30.70
C THR A 330 4.18 -5.48 -30.63
N ASP A 331 5.29 -5.48 -29.90
CA ASP A 331 6.25 -4.37 -29.80
C ASP A 331 7.57 -4.75 -30.49
N ASN A 332 8.50 -3.78 -30.61
CA ASN A 332 9.85 -4.00 -31.12
C ASN A 332 10.90 -4.04 -29.99
N GLY A 333 10.46 -4.35 -28.77
CA GLY A 333 11.29 -4.34 -27.57
C GLY A 333 12.15 -5.59 -27.43
N TRP A 334 12.88 -5.65 -26.31
CA TRP A 334 13.77 -6.76 -25.96
C TRP A 334 13.25 -7.58 -24.77
N ASN A 335 12.06 -7.24 -24.24
CA ASN A 335 11.51 -7.81 -23.01
C ASN A 335 12.52 -7.66 -21.84
N GLY A 336 13.09 -6.46 -21.74
CA GLY A 336 14.23 -6.16 -20.91
C GLY A 336 14.99 -4.90 -21.32
N TYR A 337 15.65 -4.27 -20.36
CA TYR A 337 16.35 -3.01 -20.56
C TYR A 337 17.65 -3.19 -21.31
N LYS A 338 17.76 -2.54 -22.47
CA LYS A 338 19.02 -2.30 -23.17
C LYS A 338 19.80 -1.19 -22.48
N ILE A 339 21.04 -1.45 -22.10
CA ILE A 339 21.87 -0.52 -21.32
C ILE A 339 22.37 0.65 -22.18
N ILE A 340 22.17 1.88 -21.67
CA ILE A 340 22.69 3.13 -22.24
C ILE A 340 23.94 3.59 -21.48
N ALA A 341 23.89 3.55 -20.14
CA ALA A 341 24.91 4.09 -19.27
C ALA A 341 25.65 2.97 -18.50
N PRO A 342 26.58 2.22 -19.12
CA PRO A 342 27.30 1.12 -18.47
C PRO A 342 28.15 1.56 -17.27
N ASN A 343 28.55 2.84 -17.24
CA ASN A 343 29.31 3.46 -16.15
C ASN A 343 28.43 3.94 -14.99
N SER A 344 27.10 3.76 -15.06
CA SER A 344 26.20 4.13 -13.96
C SER A 344 26.60 3.36 -12.70
N PRO A 345 26.74 4.01 -11.54
CA PRO A 345 27.01 3.34 -10.28
C PRO A 345 25.98 2.26 -9.91
N LEU A 346 24.76 2.30 -10.47
CA LEU A 346 23.76 1.25 -10.29
C LEU A 346 24.19 -0.10 -10.90
N LEU A 347 25.03 -0.08 -11.94
CA LEU A 347 25.52 -1.26 -12.65
C LEU A 347 26.90 -1.76 -12.14
N GLU A 348 27.45 -1.12 -11.10
CA GLU A 348 28.77 -1.43 -10.54
C GLU A 348 28.91 -2.93 -10.18
N GLY A 349 29.94 -3.58 -10.71
CA GLY A 349 30.24 -5.00 -10.46
C GLY A 349 29.39 -6.02 -11.23
N LEU A 350 28.46 -5.59 -12.09
CA LEU A 350 27.53 -6.48 -12.80
C LEU A 350 27.98 -6.91 -14.21
N ASN A 351 29.14 -6.41 -14.65
CA ASN A 351 29.76 -6.71 -15.96
C ASN A 351 28.80 -6.47 -17.14
N LEU A 352 28.19 -5.29 -17.19
CA LEU A 352 27.28 -4.85 -18.25
C LEU A 352 27.91 -3.77 -19.13
N ALA A 353 27.86 -3.94 -20.45
CA ALA A 353 28.31 -2.98 -21.45
C ALA A 353 27.15 -2.18 -22.07
N LYS A 354 27.44 -1.07 -22.78
CA LYS A 354 26.44 -0.34 -23.59
C LYS A 354 25.89 -1.31 -24.64
N GLY A 355 24.56 -1.41 -24.74
CA GLY A 355 23.88 -2.32 -25.66
C GLY A 355 23.55 -3.71 -25.12
N ASP A 356 24.10 -4.11 -23.96
CA ASP A 356 23.67 -5.34 -23.27
C ASP A 356 22.20 -5.25 -22.86
N ILE A 357 21.53 -6.40 -22.78
CA ILE A 357 20.12 -6.50 -22.35
C ILE A 357 20.05 -7.16 -20.97
N ILE A 358 19.34 -6.52 -20.05
CA ILE A 358 18.85 -7.14 -18.81
C ILE A 358 17.44 -7.62 -19.08
N SER A 359 17.24 -8.94 -19.18
CA SER A 359 15.90 -9.48 -19.39
C SER A 359 15.01 -9.20 -18.18
N CYS A 360 13.89 -8.53 -18.43
CA CYS A 360 12.83 -8.26 -17.47
C CYS A 360 11.52 -8.18 -18.26
N PRO A 361 10.92 -9.33 -18.63
CA PRO A 361 9.68 -9.37 -19.41
C PRO A 361 8.57 -8.68 -18.63
N THR A 362 8.08 -7.55 -19.13
CA THR A 362 7.25 -6.61 -18.35
C THR A 362 5.90 -6.37 -18.99
N SER A 363 4.84 -6.45 -18.18
CA SER A 363 3.46 -6.26 -18.61
C SER A 363 3.15 -4.80 -18.94
N GLU A 364 3.51 -3.88 -18.03
CA GLU A 364 3.32 -2.44 -18.20
C GLU A 364 4.56 -1.67 -17.74
N TYR A 365 4.96 -0.70 -18.56
CA TYR A 365 6.13 0.14 -18.34
C TYR A 365 5.74 1.59 -18.03
N ASP A 366 6.58 2.27 -17.25
CA ASP A 366 6.64 3.73 -17.24
C ASP A 366 7.79 4.22 -18.15
N GLY A 367 7.70 5.44 -18.67
CA GLY A 367 8.71 6.03 -19.56
C GLY A 367 8.93 7.50 -19.29
N ALA A 368 10.15 7.99 -19.54
CA ALA A 368 10.47 9.40 -19.47
C ALA A 368 10.26 10.07 -20.86
N PRO A 369 9.93 11.37 -20.91
CA PRO A 369 9.89 12.12 -22.16
C PRO A 369 11.24 12.10 -22.90
N VAL A 370 11.21 11.92 -24.23
CA VAL A 370 12.39 11.87 -25.10
C VAL A 370 12.23 12.82 -26.29
N THR A 371 13.32 13.49 -26.69
CA THR A 371 13.32 14.39 -27.86
C THR A 371 13.61 13.68 -29.19
N GLY A 372 14.10 12.43 -29.12
CA GLY A 372 14.50 11.64 -30.27
C GLY A 372 15.50 10.56 -29.87
N PHE A 373 16.35 10.14 -30.82
CA PHE A 373 17.40 9.14 -30.63
C PHE A 373 18.76 9.70 -31.11
N ASP A 374 19.84 9.20 -30.53
CA ASP A 374 21.21 9.44 -31.02
C ASP A 374 21.50 8.65 -32.32
N GLY A 375 22.70 8.85 -32.88
CA GLY A 375 23.11 8.18 -34.12
C GLY A 375 23.24 6.65 -34.02
N ASP A 376 23.31 6.10 -32.80
CA ASP A 376 23.35 4.66 -32.53
C ASP A 376 21.96 4.09 -32.17
N GLY A 377 20.92 4.92 -32.12
CA GLY A 377 19.53 4.53 -31.82
C GLY A 377 19.17 4.48 -30.32
N TYR A 378 19.91 5.18 -29.45
CA TYR A 378 19.57 5.31 -28.02
C TYR A 378 18.76 6.58 -27.74
N PRO A 379 17.73 6.54 -26.87
CA PRO A 379 16.85 7.68 -26.62
C PRO A 379 17.57 8.88 -25.98
N ILE A 380 17.27 10.07 -26.46
CA ILE A 380 17.75 11.34 -25.91
C ILE A 380 16.68 11.90 -24.96
N LEU A 381 16.98 11.89 -23.66
CA LEU A 381 16.08 12.36 -22.60
C LEU A 381 15.72 13.85 -22.75
N ASP A 382 14.42 14.16 -22.71
CA ASP A 382 13.94 15.55 -22.70
C ASP A 382 14.01 16.14 -21.28
N LYS A 383 15.19 16.69 -20.97
CA LYS A 383 15.44 17.39 -19.71
C LYS A 383 14.61 18.68 -19.56
N ALA A 384 14.17 19.29 -20.66
CA ALA A 384 13.37 20.51 -20.61
C ALA A 384 11.90 20.22 -20.27
N ALA A 385 11.37 19.10 -20.75
CA ALA A 385 10.06 18.58 -20.33
C ALA A 385 10.06 18.08 -18.88
N LEU A 386 11.13 17.41 -18.44
CA LEU A 386 11.23 16.90 -17.06
C LEU A 386 11.41 17.99 -16.01
N GLN A 387 12.27 18.98 -16.25
CA GLN A 387 12.60 20.06 -15.29
C GLN A 387 13.28 19.62 -13.98
N PHE A 388 13.84 18.41 -13.92
CA PHE A 388 14.60 17.91 -12.76
C PHE A 388 16.05 18.44 -12.81
N GLU A 389 16.62 18.79 -11.64
CA GLU A 389 18.02 19.20 -11.48
C GLU A 389 19.00 18.17 -12.09
N LYS A 390 18.73 16.88 -11.93
CA LYS A 390 19.47 15.78 -12.59
C LYS A 390 18.52 14.70 -13.07
N ALA A 391 18.79 14.15 -14.25
CA ALA A 391 18.15 12.95 -14.76
C ALA A 391 19.05 12.24 -15.80
N GLU A 392 19.07 10.91 -15.75
CA GLU A 392 19.86 10.02 -16.62
C GLU A 392 19.10 8.71 -16.88
N ILE A 393 18.98 8.30 -18.15
CA ILE A 393 18.46 6.98 -18.52
C ILE A 393 19.61 5.96 -18.42
N VAL A 394 19.46 4.97 -17.55
CA VAL A 394 20.45 3.89 -17.37
C VAL A 394 20.24 2.78 -18.40
N GLY A 395 18.97 2.45 -18.66
CA GLY A 395 18.56 1.49 -19.69
C GLY A 395 17.18 1.83 -20.23
N PHE A 396 16.85 1.33 -21.43
CA PHE A 396 15.55 1.54 -22.06
C PHE A 396 15.01 0.27 -22.71
N ASP A 397 13.70 0.21 -22.89
CA ASP A 397 13.05 -0.78 -23.74
C ASP A 397 11.95 -0.07 -24.57
N LYS A 398 11.35 -0.80 -25.51
CA LYS A 398 10.23 -0.31 -26.32
C LYS A 398 8.93 -0.94 -25.85
N GLY A 399 7.95 -0.12 -25.53
CA GLY A 399 6.57 -0.54 -25.30
C GLY A 399 5.68 -0.17 -26.48
N PHE A 400 4.39 -0.39 -26.30
CA PHE A 400 3.35 0.00 -27.24
C PHE A 400 2.10 0.54 -26.52
N ARG A 401 1.49 1.61 -27.06
CA ARG A 401 0.18 2.11 -26.59
C ARG A 401 -0.76 2.41 -27.75
N VAL A 402 -0.66 3.61 -28.32
CA VAL A 402 -1.29 3.97 -29.61
C VAL A 402 -0.26 3.86 -30.73
N ASN A 403 0.99 4.21 -30.41
CA ASN A 403 2.19 4.04 -31.22
C ASN A 403 3.24 3.29 -30.37
N GLU A 404 4.43 3.07 -30.92
CA GLU A 404 5.61 2.66 -30.14
C GLU A 404 5.93 3.72 -29.06
N THR A 405 6.26 3.26 -27.86
CA THR A 405 6.55 4.06 -26.66
C THR A 405 7.92 3.67 -26.09
N ILE A 406 8.55 4.53 -25.28
CA ILE A 406 9.92 4.33 -24.80
C ILE A 406 9.93 4.20 -23.28
N SER A 407 10.01 2.94 -22.84
CA SER A 407 10.21 2.58 -21.45
C SER A 407 11.62 2.97 -21.00
N THR A 408 11.77 3.50 -19.79
CA THR A 408 13.07 3.96 -19.27
C THR A 408 13.30 3.52 -17.83
N PHE A 409 14.36 2.72 -17.62
CA PHE A 409 15.03 2.66 -16.32
C PHE A 409 15.83 3.96 -16.16
N ILE A 410 15.33 4.85 -15.30
CA ILE A 410 15.80 6.22 -15.12
C ILE A 410 16.22 6.48 -13.66
N VAL A 411 17.25 7.30 -13.47
CA VAL A 411 17.62 7.88 -12.17
C VAL A 411 17.50 9.40 -12.24
N SER A 412 16.92 10.03 -11.22
CA SER A 412 16.56 11.44 -11.25
C SER A 412 16.57 12.11 -9.85
N GLN A 413 16.76 13.42 -9.83
CA GLN A 413 16.76 14.26 -8.62
C GLN A 413 16.00 15.56 -8.94
N LYS A 414 14.88 15.80 -8.25
CA LYS A 414 13.97 16.94 -8.53
C LYS A 414 14.69 18.28 -8.35
N THR A 415 15.35 18.47 -7.21
CA THR A 415 16.09 19.70 -6.85
C THR A 415 17.44 19.37 -6.22
N LYS A 416 18.31 20.37 -6.05
CA LYS A 416 19.63 20.18 -5.40
C LYS A 416 19.57 19.59 -3.98
N THR A 417 18.44 19.75 -3.29
CA THR A 417 18.23 19.29 -1.91
C THR A 417 17.21 18.17 -1.78
N SER A 418 16.46 17.84 -2.85
CA SER A 418 15.58 16.67 -2.83
C SER A 418 16.40 15.39 -2.75
N GLY A 419 15.77 14.32 -2.27
CA GLY A 419 16.27 12.99 -2.44
C GLY A 419 16.31 12.59 -3.92
N ILE A 420 16.79 11.38 -4.14
CA ILE A 420 17.03 10.79 -5.46
C ILE A 420 16.01 9.69 -5.69
N ILE A 421 15.41 9.67 -6.87
CA ILE A 421 14.48 8.65 -7.34
C ILE A 421 15.23 7.74 -8.30
N VAL A 422 15.25 6.44 -8.03
CA VAL A 422 15.63 5.41 -9.00
C VAL A 422 14.36 4.70 -9.42
N ASN A 423 13.95 4.86 -10.68
CA ASN A 423 12.73 4.26 -11.22
C ASN A 423 13.08 3.21 -12.27
N THR A 424 12.78 1.95 -11.96
CA THR A 424 12.98 0.82 -12.88
C THR A 424 11.75 0.56 -13.76
N SER A 425 10.70 1.37 -13.61
CA SER A 425 9.61 1.59 -14.58
C SER A 425 8.96 0.32 -15.13
N SER A 426 8.83 -0.73 -14.33
CA SER A 426 8.38 -2.05 -14.74
C SER A 426 7.52 -2.71 -13.65
N THR A 427 6.32 -3.18 -14.02
CA THR A 427 5.48 -4.02 -13.16
C THR A 427 6.17 -5.30 -12.71
N ASP A 428 7.12 -5.79 -13.49
CA ASP A 428 7.67 -7.13 -13.37
C ASP A 428 9.07 -7.18 -12.74
N TRP A 429 9.67 -6.02 -12.41
CA TRP A 429 10.94 -5.97 -11.69
C TRP A 429 10.92 -6.81 -10.41
N CYS A 430 9.78 -6.81 -9.72
CA CYS A 430 9.53 -7.57 -8.49
C CYS A 430 8.81 -8.92 -8.67
N SER A 431 8.57 -9.36 -9.91
CA SER A 431 7.87 -10.60 -10.25
C SER A 431 8.83 -11.79 -10.46
N SER A 432 8.26 -12.95 -10.77
CA SER A 432 9.00 -14.13 -11.23
C SER A 432 9.67 -13.94 -12.60
N GLY A 433 9.27 -12.93 -13.38
CA GLY A 433 9.91 -12.56 -14.65
C GLY A 433 11.13 -11.65 -14.47
N GLY A 434 11.10 -10.73 -13.50
CA GLY A 434 12.22 -9.85 -13.15
C GLY A 434 13.17 -10.47 -12.12
N MET A 435 13.03 -10.10 -10.85
CA MET A 435 13.92 -10.54 -9.76
C MET A 435 13.98 -12.07 -9.58
N GLY A 436 12.91 -12.78 -9.94
CA GLY A 436 12.88 -14.24 -9.97
C GLY A 436 13.33 -14.89 -11.30
N GLY A 437 13.58 -14.08 -12.34
CA GLY A 437 13.80 -14.53 -13.71
C GLY A 437 15.26 -14.73 -14.10
N SER A 438 15.49 -14.84 -15.41
CA SER A 438 16.80 -15.18 -16.01
C SER A 438 17.92 -14.17 -15.72
N SER A 439 17.58 -12.88 -15.58
CA SER A 439 18.51 -11.83 -15.16
C SER A 439 18.34 -11.43 -13.68
N GLY A 440 17.67 -12.28 -12.88
CA GLY A 440 17.31 -12.00 -11.49
C GLY A 440 18.48 -11.58 -10.62
N ASP A 441 19.67 -12.16 -10.80
CA ASP A 441 20.86 -11.78 -10.00
C ASP A 441 21.43 -10.42 -10.40
N LYS A 442 21.33 -10.02 -11.67
CA LYS A 442 21.64 -8.65 -12.12
C LYS A 442 20.63 -7.66 -11.54
N ILE A 443 19.33 -7.99 -11.57
CA ILE A 443 18.24 -7.18 -11.02
C ILE A 443 18.39 -6.98 -9.50
N LYS A 444 18.73 -8.05 -8.75
CA LYS A 444 19.08 -7.97 -7.31
C LYS A 444 20.31 -7.10 -7.09
N GLY A 445 21.35 -7.27 -7.90
CA GLY A 445 22.58 -6.49 -7.84
C GLY A 445 22.35 -4.98 -8.04
N ILE A 446 21.55 -4.60 -9.05
CA ILE A 446 21.14 -3.21 -9.29
C ILE A 446 20.37 -2.65 -8.08
N THR A 447 19.40 -3.41 -7.58
CA THR A 447 18.58 -3.01 -6.44
C THR A 447 19.44 -2.84 -5.17
N GLN A 448 20.42 -3.73 -4.95
CA GLN A 448 21.40 -3.64 -3.86
C GLN A 448 22.35 -2.45 -4.01
N ASN A 449 22.85 -2.19 -5.22
CA ASN A 449 23.69 -1.04 -5.52
C ASN A 449 22.95 0.28 -5.24
N ALA A 450 21.68 0.38 -5.68
CA ALA A 450 20.83 1.52 -5.41
C ALA A 450 20.66 1.74 -3.89
N ILE A 451 20.20 0.71 -3.15
CA ILE A 451 20.04 0.76 -1.68
C ILE A 451 21.34 1.19 -0.99
N LYS A 452 22.45 0.51 -1.29
CA LYS A 452 23.75 0.76 -0.66
C LYS A 452 24.25 2.18 -0.89
N LYS A 453 24.13 2.69 -2.12
CA LYS A 453 24.64 4.01 -2.50
C LYS A 453 23.80 5.14 -1.91
N LEU A 454 22.47 5.02 -1.98
CA LEU A 454 21.55 5.99 -1.40
C LEU A 454 21.70 6.06 0.14
N LEU A 455 21.75 4.91 0.83
CA LEU A 455 21.99 4.88 2.28
C LEU A 455 23.37 5.43 2.70
N ALA A 456 24.36 5.39 1.81
CA ALA A 456 25.70 5.92 2.03
C ALA A 456 25.91 7.36 1.52
N GLY A 457 24.88 8.02 0.98
CA GLY A 457 25.00 9.35 0.37
C GLY A 457 25.91 9.41 -0.86
N GLN A 458 26.13 8.27 -1.54
CA GLN A 458 26.95 8.18 -2.74
C GLN A 458 26.14 8.53 -4.00
N THR A 459 26.82 9.03 -5.05
CA THR A 459 26.17 9.25 -6.34
C THR A 459 25.69 7.93 -6.96
N VAL A 460 24.54 8.01 -7.61
CA VAL A 460 23.94 6.96 -8.47
C VAL A 460 23.86 7.39 -9.94
N PHE A 461 24.30 8.61 -10.25
CA PHE A 461 24.50 9.13 -11.60
C PHE A 461 25.90 8.79 -12.10
N SER A 462 26.06 8.60 -13.41
CA SER A 462 27.37 8.52 -14.07
C SER A 462 28.19 9.81 -13.89
N ASN A 463 29.51 9.69 -13.98
CA ASN A 463 30.46 10.81 -13.94
C ASN A 463 30.61 11.49 -15.32
#